data_AF-A0A5C7F2V1-F1
#
_entry.id   AF-A0A5C7F2V1-F1
#
_cell.length_a   1.000
_cell.length_b   1.000
_cell.length_c   1.000
_cell.angle_alpha   90.00
_cell.angle_beta   90.00
_cell.angle_gamma   90.00
#
_symmetry.space_group_name_H-M   'P 1'
#
loop_
_entity.id
_entity.type
_entity.pdbx_description
1 polymer ?
#
loop_
_entity_poly.entity_id
_entity_poly.type
_entity_poly.pdbx_seq_one_letter_code
_entity_poly.pdbx_strand_id
1 'polypeptide(L)' 'MTKQWTRLTDSQWNEVKDYLPINRKTKHQLRDVLDAILWLVRTGT' A
#
# COMPACT_ATOMS: atom_id res chain seq x y z
N MET A 1 0.54 -19.74 -9.86
CA MET A 1 1.36 -19.37 -8.68
C MET A 1 0.82 -18.06 -8.11
N THR A 2 -0.05 -18.13 -7.12
CA THR A 2 -0.55 -16.97 -6.38
C THR A 2 0.61 -16.39 -5.57
N LYS A 3 1.14 -15.23 -5.98
CA LYS A 3 2.16 -14.50 -5.22
C LYS A 3 1.58 -14.24 -3.83
N GLN A 4 2.12 -14.90 -2.81
CA GLN A 4 1.79 -14.64 -1.42
C GLN A 4 1.96 -13.15 -1.19
N TRP A 5 0.89 -12.52 -0.71
CA TRP A 5 0.92 -11.09 -0.42
C TRP A 5 2.09 -10.81 0.53
N THR A 6 2.94 -9.87 0.13
CA THR A 6 4.07 -9.42 0.94
C THR A 6 3.91 -7.92 1.09
N ARG A 7 4.06 -7.43 2.31
CA ARG A 7 3.98 -6.00 2.63
C ARG A 7 4.96 -5.22 1.75
N LEU A 8 4.57 -4.02 1.32
CA LEU A 8 5.46 -3.14 0.56
C LEU A 8 6.76 -2.90 1.33
N THR A 9 7.89 -3.10 0.66
CA THR A 9 9.20 -2.68 1.17
C THR A 9 9.30 -1.16 1.19
N ASP A 10 10.16 -0.60 2.05
CA ASP A 10 10.32 0.86 2.19
C ASP A 10 10.78 1.53 0.89
N SER A 11 11.55 0.81 0.05
CA SER A 11 11.95 1.28 -1.28
C SER A 11 10.75 1.43 -2.21
N GLN A 12 9.91 0.40 -2.30
CA GLN A 12 8.69 0.45 -3.12
C GLN A 12 7.68 1.47 -2.60
N TRP A 13 7.60 1.64 -1.27
CA TRP A 13 6.77 2.67 -0.67
C TRP A 13 7.26 4.08 -1.03
N ASN A 14 8.58 4.29 -1.07
CA ASN A 14 9.16 5.58 -1.46
C ASN A 14 8.86 5.96 -2.92
N GLU A 15 8.72 5.00 -3.81
CA GLU A 15 8.29 5.28 -5.19
C GLU A 15 6.80 5.63 -5.26
N VAL A 16 5.95 4.87 -4.55
CA VAL A 16 4.49 5.02 -4.63
C VAL A 16 3.99 6.25 -3.89
N LYS A 17 4.64 6.61 -2.77
CA LYS A 17 4.23 7.75 -1.95
C LYS A 17 4.20 9.05 -2.76
N ASP A 18 5.11 9.23 -3.72
CA ASP A 18 5.21 10.45 -4.51
C ASP A 18 3.99 10.67 -5.43
N TYR A 19 3.26 9.60 -5.75
CA TYR A 19 2.00 9.65 -6.50
C TYR A 19 0.77 9.84 -5.59
N LEU A 20 0.92 9.65 -4.28
CA LEU A 20 -0.15 9.81 -3.32
C LEU A 20 -0.15 11.24 -2.76
N PRO A 21 -1.31 11.82 -2.44
CA PRO A 21 -1.39 13.13 -1.79
C PRO A 21 -1.01 13.04 -0.30
N ILE A 22 0.24 12.69 0.00
CA ILE A 22 0.79 12.51 1.37
C ILE A 22 0.82 13.82 2.17
N ASN A 23 0.70 14.97 1.52
CA ASN A 23 0.74 16.29 2.14
C ASN A 23 -0.54 16.67 2.91
N ARG A 24 -1.55 15.80 2.95
CA ARG A 24 -2.75 16.02 3.77
C ARG A 24 -2.55 15.34 5.12
N LYS A 25 -2.95 16.01 6.21
CA LYS A 25 -3.07 15.39 7.54
C LYS A 25 -4.09 14.25 7.47
N THR A 26 -3.64 13.06 7.12
CA THR A 26 -4.47 11.86 7.15
C THR A 26 -4.41 11.27 8.55
N LYS A 27 -5.59 10.93 9.10
CA LYS A 27 -5.72 10.23 10.39
C LYS A 27 -5.16 8.81 10.32
N HIS A 28 -5.02 8.26 9.11
CA HIS A 28 -4.51 6.93 8.84
C HIS A 28 -3.20 7.02 8.04
N GLN A 29 -2.26 6.11 8.33
CA GLN A 29 -1.05 5.98 7.53
C GLN A 29 -1.46 5.44 6.15
N LEU A 30 -1.15 6.19 5.09
CA LEU A 30 -1.47 5.80 3.71
C LEU A 30 -0.87 4.45 3.33
N ARG A 31 0.27 4.08 3.95
CA ARG A 31 0.90 2.78 3.77
C ARG A 31 -0.03 1.65 4.16
N ASP A 32 -0.68 1.75 5.31
CA ASP A 32 -1.58 0.69 5.79
C ASP A 32 -2.85 0.59 4.94
N VAL A 33 -3.34 1.71 4.40
CA VAL A 33 -4.48 1.72 3.46
C VAL A 33 -4.10 1.05 2.14
N LEU A 34 -2.93 1.38 1.59
CA LEU A 34 -2.45 0.77 0.35
C LEU A 34 -2.19 -0.73 0.52
N ASP A 35 -1.63 -1.12 1.67
CA ASP A 35 -1.37 -2.51 2.03
C ASP A 35 -2.69 -3.31 2.08
N ALA A 36 -3.73 -2.74 2.69
CA ALA A 36 -5.08 -3.32 2.75
C ALA A 36 -5.75 -3.44 1.38
N ILE A 37 -5.64 -2.42 0.51
CA ILE A 37 -6.15 -2.47 -0.86
C ILE A 37 -5.44 -3.58 -1.66
N LEU A 38 -4.10 -3.63 -1.56
CA LEU A 38 -3.31 -4.65 -2.23
C LEU A 38 -3.59 -6.05 -1.71
N TRP A 39 -3.90 -6.17 -0.42
CA TRP A 39 -4.37 -7.42 0.17
C TRP A 39 -5.66 -7.83 -0.51
N LEU A 40 -6.68 -6.97 -0.50
CA LEU A 40 -8.01 -7.24 -1.06
C LEU A 40 -7.95 -7.62 -2.55
N VAL A 41 -7.16 -6.89 -3.36
CA VAL A 41 -6.99 -7.16 -4.80
C VAL A 41 -6.25 -8.49 -5.06
N ARG A 42 -5.32 -8.89 -4.18
CA ARG A 42 -4.53 -10.13 -4.36
C ARG A 42 -5.19 -11.36 -3.77
N THR A 43 -5.93 -11.21 -2.68
CA THR A 43 -6.62 -12.33 -2.03
C THR A 43 -7.99 -12.59 -2.64
N GLY A 44 -8.56 -11.62 -3.38
CA GLY A 44 -9.67 -11.85 -4.30
C GLY A 44 -10.91 -12.42 -3.63
N THR A 45 -11.37 -11.80 -2.54
CA THR A 45 -12.75 -12.00 -2.05
C THR A 45 -13.75 -11.42 -3.04
#